data_AF-A0A3N9N675-F1
#
_entry.id   AF-A0A3N9N675-F1
#
_cell.length_a   1.000
_cell.length_b   1.000
_cell.length_c   1.000
_cell.angle_alpha   90.00
_cell.angle_beta   90.00
_cell.angle_gamma   90.00
#
_symmetry.space_group_name_H-M   'P 1'
#
loop_
_entity.id
_entity.type
_entity.pdbx_description
1 polymer ?
#
loop_
_entity_poly.entity_id
_entity_poly.type
_entity_poly.pdbx_seq_one_letter_code
_entity_poly.pdbx_strand_id
1 'polypeptide(L)'
;MQVDPVYTYNTPNANQIASRADTTDQADFLAMLTAQLQNQDPLSPLEGHEYAAQLATFSQLQELEEMNSMLAASLDANLLLAQSINNNMATSLIGKTIRADINSVTVGSSGDVPLHYHLPESATEISIEISDANGDVVRTITVPPTAAGDIDTVWDGRNDDGLRVSEGDYSFSVSAVNAEGSSIAVENYIQGQVTAINYVNGQVTLSVNGVDVYLGQVISIMGDSSGEDSKKA
;
A
#
# COMPACT_ATOMS: atom_id res chain seq x y z
N MET A 1 -19.58 -23.83 -47.37
CA MET A 1 -19.15 -24.22 -46.02
C MET A 1 -19.88 -23.31 -45.06
N GLN A 2 -20.87 -23.88 -44.39
CA GLN A 2 -21.74 -23.24 -43.41
C GLN A 2 -21.02 -23.35 -42.07
N VAL A 3 -20.78 -22.22 -41.40
CA VAL A 3 -20.16 -22.21 -40.06
C VAL A 3 -21.28 -22.21 -39.03
N ASP A 4 -21.37 -23.29 -38.26
CA ASP A 4 -22.31 -23.42 -37.15
C ASP A 4 -21.88 -22.54 -35.97
N PRO A 5 -22.82 -21.93 -35.22
CA PRO A 5 -22.50 -21.15 -34.03
C PRO A 5 -22.22 -22.08 -32.83
N VAL A 6 -21.15 -21.79 -32.10
CA VAL A 6 -20.80 -22.46 -30.84
C VAL A 6 -21.78 -22.03 -29.76
N TYR A 7 -22.59 -22.97 -29.27
CA TYR A 7 -23.38 -22.78 -28.05
C TYR A 7 -22.46 -22.95 -26.83
N THR A 8 -22.10 -21.85 -26.17
CA THR A 8 -21.50 -21.90 -24.83
C THR A 8 -22.61 -22.17 -23.82
N TYR A 9 -22.59 -23.34 -23.18
CA TYR A 9 -23.45 -23.64 -22.05
C TYR A 9 -22.98 -22.83 -20.84
N ASN A 10 -23.80 -21.87 -20.40
CA ASN A 10 -23.63 -21.17 -19.14
C ASN A 10 -23.86 -22.17 -17.99
N THR A 11 -22.78 -22.71 -17.42
CA THR A 11 -22.84 -23.52 -16.21
C THR A 11 -23.33 -22.67 -15.05
N PRO A 12 -24.38 -23.09 -14.31
CA PRO A 12 -24.84 -22.38 -13.13
C PRO A 12 -23.71 -22.27 -12.10
N ASN A 13 -23.52 -21.04 -11.63
CA ASN A 13 -22.54 -20.64 -10.64
C ASN A 13 -22.67 -21.50 -9.36
N ALA A 14 -21.62 -22.23 -9.00
CA ALA A 14 -21.61 -23.16 -7.86
C ALA A 14 -21.79 -22.47 -6.48
N ASN A 15 -21.73 -21.14 -6.42
CA ASN A 15 -21.92 -20.34 -5.22
C ASN A 15 -23.38 -20.23 -4.71
N GLN A 16 -24.37 -20.84 -5.37
CA GLN A 16 -25.75 -20.87 -4.87
C GLN A 16 -26.19 -22.21 -4.25
N ILE A 17 -25.30 -23.21 -4.21
CA ILE A 17 -25.62 -24.53 -3.63
C ILE A 17 -25.14 -24.65 -2.17
N ALA A 18 -24.13 -23.88 -1.76
CA ALA A 18 -23.60 -23.92 -0.39
C ALA A 18 -24.63 -23.48 0.67
N SER A 19 -25.40 -22.42 0.41
CA SER A 19 -26.36 -21.86 1.38
C SER A 19 -27.63 -22.69 1.61
N ARG A 20 -27.81 -23.81 0.90
CA ARG A 20 -28.97 -24.70 1.04
C ARG A 20 -28.68 -25.96 1.86
N ALA A 21 -27.41 -26.30 2.07
CA ALA A 21 -27.02 -27.44 2.90
C ALA A 21 -27.12 -27.09 4.41
N ASP A 22 -26.75 -25.87 4.79
CA ASP A 22 -26.61 -25.47 6.20
C ASP A 22 -27.94 -25.36 6.99
N THR A 23 -29.06 -25.08 6.32
CA THR A 23 -30.38 -25.03 6.98
C THR A 23 -31.03 -26.40 7.14
N THR A 24 -30.50 -27.43 6.47
CA THR A 24 -31.07 -28.78 6.44
C THR A 24 -30.68 -29.58 7.69
N ASP A 25 -29.44 -29.47 8.17
CA ASP A 25 -28.95 -30.24 9.34
C ASP A 25 -29.60 -29.81 10.67
N GLN A 26 -29.90 -28.52 10.87
CA GLN A 26 -30.58 -28.03 12.06
C GLN A 26 -32.06 -28.43 12.08
N ALA A 27 -32.72 -28.38 10.92
CA ALA A 27 -34.12 -28.79 10.76
C ALA A 27 -34.29 -30.30 10.95
N ASP A 28 -33.36 -31.09 10.41
CA ASP A 28 -33.34 -32.55 10.56
C ASP A 28 -33.01 -32.97 12.00
N PHE A 29 -32.15 -32.23 12.71
CA PHE A 29 -31.94 -32.43 14.14
C PHE A 29 -33.20 -32.14 14.96
N LEU A 30 -33.88 -31.01 14.73
CA LEU A 30 -35.11 -30.68 15.44
C LEU A 30 -36.22 -31.71 15.18
N ALA A 31 -36.29 -32.26 13.96
CA ALA A 31 -37.19 -33.36 13.62
C ALA A 31 -36.83 -34.65 14.37
N MET A 32 -35.54 -34.99 14.44
CA MET A 32 -35.05 -36.16 15.19
C MET A 32 -35.24 -36.03 16.70
N LEU A 33 -34.97 -34.86 17.28
CA LEU A 33 -35.19 -34.55 18.70
C LEU A 33 -36.69 -34.64 19.06
N THR A 34 -37.56 -34.14 18.18
CA THR A 34 -39.02 -34.21 18.35
C THR A 34 -39.52 -35.65 18.25
N ALA A 35 -39.02 -36.43 17.31
CA ALA A 35 -39.35 -37.85 17.16
C ALA A 35 -38.88 -38.69 18.35
N GLN A 36 -37.71 -38.38 18.93
CA GLN A 36 -37.21 -39.02 20.14
C GLN A 36 -38.08 -38.66 21.35
N LEU A 37 -38.41 -37.39 21.59
CA LEU A 37 -39.29 -36.98 22.69
C LEU A 37 -40.68 -37.64 22.65
N GLN A 38 -41.18 -37.99 21.47
CA GLN A 38 -42.45 -38.69 21.30
C GLN A 38 -42.37 -40.21 21.55
N ASN A 39 -41.18 -40.82 21.53
CA ASN A 39 -40.99 -42.28 21.61
C ASN A 39 -40.00 -42.75 22.70
N GLN A 40 -39.55 -41.88 23.61
CA GLN A 40 -38.61 -42.25 24.68
C GLN A 40 -39.31 -43.03 25.81
N ASP A 41 -38.66 -44.11 26.26
CA ASP A 41 -38.96 -44.79 27.53
C ASP A 41 -38.40 -43.93 28.68
N PRO A 42 -39.21 -43.57 29.71
CA PRO A 42 -38.83 -42.67 30.79
C PRO A 42 -37.61 -43.10 31.64
N LEU A 43 -37.04 -44.29 31.43
CA LEU A 43 -35.93 -44.83 32.24
C LEU A 43 -34.53 -44.73 31.60
N SER A 44 -34.33 -44.15 30.40
CA SER A 44 -32.98 -43.98 29.82
C SER A 44 -32.80 -42.76 28.88
N PRO A 45 -32.74 -41.53 29.43
CA PRO A 45 -32.73 -40.30 28.64
C PRO A 45 -31.35 -39.84 28.10
N LEU A 46 -30.30 -40.67 28.12
CA LEU A 46 -28.90 -40.20 28.02
C LEU A 46 -28.36 -39.99 26.59
N GLU A 47 -28.86 -40.70 25.57
CA GLU A 47 -28.25 -40.64 24.21
C GLU A 47 -28.60 -39.37 23.40
N GLY A 48 -29.73 -38.72 23.68
CA GLY A 48 -30.13 -37.48 22.98
C GLY A 48 -29.34 -36.24 23.42
N HIS A 49 -28.78 -36.26 24.64
CA HIS A 49 -28.10 -35.10 25.21
C HIS A 49 -26.68 -34.92 24.68
N GLU A 50 -25.92 -36.00 24.48
CA GLU A 50 -24.56 -35.92 23.91
C GLU A 50 -24.58 -35.47 22.45
N TYR A 51 -25.56 -35.93 21.66
CA TYR A 51 -25.72 -35.50 20.26
C TYR A 51 -26.15 -34.02 20.17
N ALA A 52 -27.06 -33.58 21.06
CA ALA A 52 -27.44 -32.18 21.17
C ALA A 52 -26.24 -31.27 21.57
N ALA A 53 -25.37 -31.75 22.46
CA ALA A 53 -24.16 -31.04 22.84
C ALA A 53 -23.14 -30.96 21.69
N GLN A 54 -22.97 -32.04 20.92
CA GLN A 54 -22.10 -32.05 19.74
C GLN A 54 -22.64 -31.11 18.65
N LEU A 55 -23.95 -31.11 18.38
CA LEU A 55 -24.56 -30.20 17.42
C LEU A 55 -24.47 -28.74 17.87
N ALA A 56 -24.70 -28.46 19.16
CA ALA A 56 -24.48 -27.12 19.69
C ALA A 56 -23.03 -26.66 19.48
N THR A 57 -22.06 -27.58 19.59
CA THR A 57 -20.65 -27.30 19.31
C THR A 57 -20.41 -27.06 17.82
N PHE A 58 -21.00 -27.85 16.92
CA PHE A 58 -20.91 -27.65 15.48
C PHE A 58 -21.55 -26.33 15.04
N SER A 59 -22.73 -26.00 15.54
CA SER A 59 -23.39 -24.73 15.26
C SER A 59 -22.58 -23.53 15.76
N GLN A 60 -21.92 -23.66 16.93
CA GLN A 60 -20.99 -22.63 17.40
C GLN A 60 -19.77 -22.47 16.47
N LEU A 61 -19.20 -23.57 15.98
CA LEU A 61 -18.10 -23.52 15.01
C LEU A 61 -18.53 -22.89 13.68
N GLN A 62 -19.72 -23.25 13.18
CA GLN A 62 -20.29 -22.65 11.96
C GLN A 62 -20.55 -21.15 12.13
N GLU A 63 -21.14 -20.73 13.25
CA GLU A 63 -21.36 -19.31 13.53
C GLU A 63 -20.02 -18.54 13.63
N LEU A 64 -18.97 -19.17 14.15
CA LEU A 64 -17.61 -18.61 14.12
C LEU A 64 -17.03 -18.54 12.71
N GLU A 65 -17.25 -19.54 11.87
CA GLU A 65 -16.84 -19.52 10.46
C GLU A 65 -17.59 -18.44 9.66
N GLU A 66 -18.90 -18.31 9.85
CA GLU A 66 -19.70 -17.23 9.28
C GLU A 66 -19.23 -15.85 9.75
N MET A 67 -18.95 -15.70 11.05
CA MET A 67 -18.41 -14.46 11.61
C MET A 67 -17.05 -14.10 11.00
N ASN A 68 -16.15 -15.08 10.86
CA ASN A 68 -14.85 -14.88 10.20
C ASN A 68 -15.02 -14.49 8.72
N SER A 69 -15.96 -15.11 8.01
CA SER A 69 -16.28 -14.78 6.62
C SER A 69 -16.84 -13.36 6.49
N MET A 70 -17.77 -12.96 7.36
CA MET A 70 -18.30 -11.60 7.41
C MET A 70 -17.23 -10.57 7.74
N LEU A 71 -16.29 -10.89 8.64
CA LEU A 71 -15.16 -10.03 8.97
C LEU A 71 -14.25 -9.84 7.75
N ALA A 72 -13.90 -10.92 7.04
CA ALA A 72 -13.11 -10.85 5.82
C ALA A 72 -13.79 -9.98 4.74
N ALA A 73 -15.09 -10.22 4.49
CA ALA A 73 -15.86 -9.42 3.53
C ALA A 73 -15.95 -7.94 3.92
N SER A 74 -16.04 -7.63 5.23
CA SER A 74 -16.02 -6.26 5.73
C SER A 74 -14.67 -5.58 5.50
N LEU A 75 -13.56 -6.29 5.73
CA LEU A 75 -12.22 -5.76 5.46
C LEU A 75 -12.00 -5.48 3.97
N ASP A 76 -12.46 -6.38 3.10
CA ASP A 76 -12.40 -6.18 1.64
C ASP A 76 -13.24 -4.97 1.19
N ALA A 77 -14.46 -4.83 1.72
CA ALA A 77 -15.31 -3.69 1.42
C ALA A 77 -14.68 -2.35 1.88
N ASN A 78 -14.03 -2.35 3.05
CA ASN A 78 -13.29 -1.17 3.54
C ASN A 78 -12.09 -0.84 2.64
N LEU A 79 -11.35 -1.85 2.19
CA LEU A 79 -10.23 -1.66 1.25
C LEU A 79 -10.70 -1.06 -0.07
N LEU A 80 -11.80 -1.56 -0.63
CA LEU A 80 -12.39 -1.04 -1.87
C LEU A 80 -12.86 0.42 -1.70
N LEU A 81 -13.46 0.75 -0.55
CA LEU A 81 -13.85 2.12 -0.25
C LEU A 81 -12.62 3.05 -0.16
N ALA A 82 -11.57 2.62 0.53
CA ALA A 82 -10.32 3.37 0.62
C ALA A 82 -9.69 3.60 -0.76
N GLN A 83 -9.65 2.58 -1.62
CA GLN A 83 -9.20 2.70 -3.00
C GLN A 83 -10.04 3.72 -3.79
N SER A 84 -11.37 3.70 -3.65
CA SER A 84 -12.25 4.65 -4.33
C SER A 84 -11.99 6.10 -3.89
N ILE A 85 -11.76 6.33 -2.59
CA ILE A 85 -11.44 7.65 -2.05
C ILE A 85 -10.09 8.13 -2.60
N ASN A 86 -9.08 7.26 -2.53
CA ASN A 86 -7.73 7.54 -3.03
C ASN A 86 -7.73 7.84 -4.53
N ASN A 87 -8.45 7.06 -5.34
CA ASN A 87 -8.60 7.29 -6.77
C ASN A 87 -9.22 8.67 -7.05
N ASN A 88 -10.22 9.08 -6.28
CA ASN A 88 -10.85 10.39 -6.44
C ASN A 88 -9.87 11.52 -6.14
N MET A 89 -9.13 11.44 -5.02
CA MET A 89 -8.15 12.44 -4.63
C MET A 89 -6.99 12.55 -5.62
N ALA A 90 -6.46 11.42 -6.10
CA ALA A 90 -5.31 11.38 -7.00
C ALA A 90 -5.53 12.21 -8.28
N THR A 91 -6.73 12.18 -8.87
CA THR A 91 -7.05 12.95 -10.09
C THR A 91 -6.89 14.45 -9.92
N SER A 92 -7.12 14.97 -8.72
CA SER A 92 -6.94 16.40 -8.42
C SER A 92 -5.48 16.82 -8.24
N LEU A 93 -4.56 15.85 -8.10
CA LEU A 93 -3.15 16.10 -7.88
C LEU A 93 -2.35 16.23 -9.17
N ILE A 94 -2.87 15.75 -10.31
CA ILE A 94 -2.22 15.94 -11.61
C ILE A 94 -1.95 17.43 -11.85
N GLY A 95 -0.69 17.75 -12.17
CA GLY A 95 -0.21 19.11 -12.38
C GLY A 95 0.18 19.86 -11.09
N LYS A 96 -0.11 19.33 -9.90
CA LYS A 96 0.38 19.91 -8.63
C LYS A 96 1.79 19.43 -8.35
N THR A 97 2.57 20.29 -7.70
CA THR A 97 3.88 19.92 -7.15
C THR A 97 3.69 19.34 -5.76
N ILE A 98 4.32 18.20 -5.49
CA ILE A 98 4.24 17.55 -4.17
C ILE A 98 5.64 17.32 -3.60
N ARG A 99 5.70 17.12 -2.29
CA ARG A 99 6.82 16.51 -1.56
C ARG A 99 6.40 15.12 -1.10
N ALA A 100 7.23 14.11 -1.33
CA ALA A 100 6.94 12.74 -0.93
C ALA A 100 8.12 12.07 -0.22
N ASP A 101 7.81 11.31 0.84
CA ASP A 101 8.75 10.54 1.66
C ASP A 101 9.24 9.31 0.89
N ILE A 102 10.15 9.57 -0.05
CA ILE A 102 10.77 8.62 -0.95
C ILE A 102 12.22 9.05 -1.12
N ASN A 103 13.12 8.07 -1.13
CA ASN A 103 14.54 8.26 -1.36
C ASN A 103 15.03 7.63 -2.68
N SER A 104 14.10 7.24 -3.57
CA SER A 104 14.41 6.76 -4.91
C SER A 104 14.38 7.88 -5.94
N VAL A 105 15.33 7.86 -6.87
CA VAL A 105 15.50 8.83 -7.94
C VAL A 105 15.84 8.12 -9.24
N THR A 106 15.45 8.69 -10.38
CA THR A 106 15.71 8.11 -11.69
C THR A 106 16.82 8.90 -12.41
N VAL A 107 17.86 8.21 -12.87
CA VAL A 107 18.91 8.78 -13.72
C VAL A 107 18.45 8.72 -15.17
N GLY A 108 18.25 9.89 -15.77
CA GLY A 108 17.94 10.04 -17.20
C GLY A 108 19.16 10.42 -18.05
N SER A 109 18.90 10.76 -19.31
CA SER A 109 19.93 11.09 -20.31
C SER A 109 20.78 12.34 -20.00
N SER A 110 20.28 13.29 -19.20
CA SER A 110 20.99 14.53 -18.82
C SER A 110 22.07 14.31 -17.75
N GLY A 111 21.94 13.27 -16.92
CA GLY A 111 22.84 12.99 -15.80
C GLY A 111 22.53 13.76 -14.52
N ASP A 112 22.01 14.99 -14.58
CA ASP A 112 21.66 15.76 -13.39
C ASP A 112 20.40 15.20 -12.70
N VAL A 113 20.55 14.82 -11.42
CA VAL A 113 19.51 14.25 -10.58
C VAL A 113 19.37 15.09 -9.31
N PRO A 114 18.25 15.80 -9.11
CA PRO A 114 18.03 16.58 -7.90
C PRO A 114 17.79 15.64 -6.70
N LEU A 115 18.45 15.93 -5.59
CA LEU A 115 18.28 15.26 -4.32
C LEU A 115 17.84 16.29 -3.28
N HIS A 116 16.85 15.92 -2.46
CA HIS A 116 16.29 16.80 -1.46
C HIS A 116 16.25 16.11 -0.10
N TYR A 117 16.57 16.87 0.94
CA TYR A 117 16.49 16.41 2.32
C TYR A 117 16.26 17.58 3.28
N HIS A 118 15.72 17.27 4.46
CA HIS A 118 15.49 18.23 5.54
C HIS A 118 16.42 17.94 6.72
N LEU A 119 17.16 18.97 7.14
CA LEU A 119 17.96 18.95 8.36
C LEU A 119 17.21 19.70 9.48
N PRO A 120 16.84 19.02 10.59
CA PRO A 120 16.17 19.68 11.71
C PRO A 120 17.10 20.59 12.53
N GLU A 121 18.42 20.38 12.45
CA GLU A 121 19.45 21.17 13.12
C GLU A 121 20.70 21.33 12.21
N SER A 122 21.64 22.19 12.60
CA SER A 122 22.88 22.39 11.83
C SER A 122 23.79 21.16 11.88
N ALA A 123 24.31 20.75 10.73
CA ALA A 123 25.24 19.62 10.60
C ALA A 123 26.65 20.10 10.23
N THR A 124 27.67 19.48 10.80
CA THR A 124 29.09 19.72 10.50
C THR A 124 29.68 18.70 9.54
N GLU A 125 29.14 17.49 9.53
CA GLU A 125 29.50 16.44 8.59
C GLU A 125 28.22 15.88 7.96
N ILE A 126 28.19 15.82 6.63
CA ILE A 126 27.06 15.31 5.87
C ILE A 126 27.60 14.44 4.75
N SER A 127 27.06 13.24 4.62
CA SER A 127 27.39 12.29 3.56
C SER A 127 26.13 11.77 2.90
N ILE A 128 26.07 11.86 1.58
CA ILE A 128 25.01 11.31 0.75
C ILE A 128 25.56 10.10 0.02
N GLU A 129 25.04 8.93 0.35
CA GLU A 129 25.34 7.70 -0.38
C GLU A 129 24.26 7.45 -1.42
N ILE A 130 24.68 7.06 -2.61
CA ILE A 130 23.79 6.73 -3.72
C ILE A 130 24.05 5.27 -4.10
N SER A 131 22.99 4.48 -4.13
CA SER A 131 23.03 3.04 -4.39
C SER A 131 22.20 2.66 -5.61
N ASP A 132 22.67 1.65 -6.34
CA ASP A 132 21.93 1.06 -7.46
C ASP A 132 20.80 0.12 -6.99
N ALA A 133 20.11 -0.53 -7.94
CA ALA A 133 19.03 -1.47 -7.67
C ALA A 133 19.47 -2.74 -6.90
N ASN A 134 20.77 -3.08 -6.88
CA ASN A 134 21.31 -4.19 -6.09
C ASN A 134 21.64 -3.76 -4.65
N GLY A 135 21.60 -2.46 -4.35
CA GLY A 135 22.01 -1.88 -3.09
C GLY A 135 23.50 -1.54 -3.02
N ASP A 136 24.24 -1.70 -4.12
CA ASP A 136 25.65 -1.37 -4.18
C ASP A 136 25.83 0.15 -4.23
N VAL A 137 26.65 0.71 -3.34
CA VAL A 137 26.96 2.15 -3.33
C VAL A 137 27.81 2.48 -4.55
N VAL A 138 27.29 3.36 -5.39
CA VAL A 138 27.97 3.82 -6.62
C VAL A 138 28.62 5.19 -6.45
N ARG A 139 28.13 6.01 -5.54
CA ARG A 139 28.64 7.36 -5.31
C ARG A 139 28.48 7.77 -3.86
N THR A 140 29.51 8.42 -3.32
CA THR A 140 29.42 9.13 -2.05
C THR A 140 29.70 10.62 -2.26
N ILE A 141 28.78 11.47 -1.81
CA ILE A 141 28.89 12.93 -1.90
C ILE A 141 29.06 13.49 -0.49
N THR A 142 30.21 14.10 -0.22
CA THR A 142 30.41 14.87 1.01
C THR A 142 29.86 16.29 0.82
N VAL A 143 28.97 16.71 1.72
CA VAL A 143 28.39 18.06 1.71
C VAL A 143 29.05 18.90 2.81
N PRO A 144 29.40 20.18 2.54
CA PRO A 144 29.97 21.08 3.55
C PRO A 144 29.04 21.27 4.76
N PRO A 145 29.56 21.79 5.89
CA PRO A 145 28.73 22.17 7.03
C PRO A 145 27.54 23.04 6.60
N THR A 146 26.34 22.63 6.99
CA THR A 146 25.09 23.21 6.51
C THR A 146 24.17 23.48 7.68
N ALA A 147 23.47 24.62 7.65
CA ALA A 147 22.48 24.97 8.67
C ALA A 147 21.22 24.10 8.55
N ALA A 148 20.38 24.14 9.59
CA ALA A 148 19.05 23.52 9.54
C ALA A 148 18.18 24.07 8.39
N GLY A 149 17.34 23.23 7.81
CA GLY A 149 16.41 23.59 6.75
C GLY A 149 16.27 22.54 5.65
N ASP A 150 15.47 22.88 4.65
CA ASP A 150 15.38 22.13 3.40
C ASP A 150 16.62 22.40 2.54
N ILE A 151 17.30 21.34 2.12
CA ILE A 151 18.52 21.41 1.34
C ILE A 151 18.32 20.74 -0.02
N ASP A 152 18.69 21.47 -1.06
CA ASP A 152 18.71 20.98 -2.44
C ASP A 152 20.15 20.73 -2.87
N THR A 153 20.40 19.54 -3.43
CA THR A 153 21.68 19.21 -4.07
C THR A 153 21.44 18.46 -5.36
N VAL A 154 22.48 18.30 -6.17
CA VAL A 154 22.40 17.62 -7.46
C VAL A 154 23.49 16.58 -7.54
N TRP A 155 23.10 15.35 -7.88
CA TRP A 155 24.01 14.32 -8.33
C TRP A 155 24.17 14.41 -9.85
N ASP A 156 25.42 14.32 -10.33
CA ASP A 156 25.80 14.41 -11.74
C ASP A 156 25.61 13.10 -12.53
N GLY A 157 25.02 12.08 -11.91
CA GLY A 157 24.80 10.77 -12.53
C GLY A 157 26.10 10.01 -12.77
N ARG A 158 27.16 10.30 -12.00
CA ARG A 158 28.45 9.61 -12.08
C ARG A 158 28.81 8.88 -10.79
N ASN A 159 29.54 7.79 -10.92
CA ASN A 159 30.08 7.05 -9.79
C ASN A 159 31.33 7.74 -9.19
N ASP A 160 31.95 7.15 -8.16
CA ASP A 160 33.16 7.68 -7.52
C ASP A 160 34.39 7.72 -8.46
N ASP A 161 34.44 6.85 -9.48
CA ASP A 161 35.47 6.89 -10.53
C ASP A 161 35.25 7.99 -11.56
N GLY A 162 34.16 8.75 -11.45
CA GLY A 162 33.75 9.79 -12.40
C GLY A 162 33.17 9.24 -13.70
N LEU A 163 32.88 7.94 -13.79
CA LEU A 163 32.20 7.31 -14.92
C LEU A 163 30.69 7.51 -14.80
N ARG A 164 30.02 7.73 -15.94
CA ARG A 164 28.55 7.85 -15.95
C ARG A 164 27.92 6.50 -15.65
N VAL A 165 26.98 6.49 -14.72
CA VAL A 165 26.20 5.30 -14.39
C VAL A 165 25.14 5.02 -15.47
N SER A 166 24.58 3.82 -15.47
CA SER A 166 23.49 3.46 -16.37
C SER A 166 22.23 4.28 -16.07
N GLU A 167 21.39 4.48 -17.08
CA GLU A 167 20.05 5.02 -16.86
C GLU A 167 19.21 4.00 -16.09
N GLY A 168 18.36 4.49 -15.18
CA GLY A 168 17.54 3.63 -14.32
C GLY A 168 17.31 4.23 -12.95
N ASP A 169 16.72 3.43 -12.07
CA ASP A 169 16.37 3.85 -10.72
C ASP A 169 17.53 3.59 -9.75
N TYR A 170 17.74 4.58 -8.90
CA TYR A 170 18.72 4.59 -7.82
C TYR A 170 18.02 4.97 -6.53
N SER A 171 18.71 4.78 -5.42
CA SER A 171 18.29 5.27 -4.11
C SER A 171 19.40 6.10 -3.50
N PHE A 172 19.04 7.03 -2.63
CA PHE A 172 20.02 7.77 -1.84
C PHE A 172 19.71 7.69 -0.35
N SER A 173 20.74 7.89 0.46
CA SER A 173 20.65 7.97 1.91
C SER A 173 21.52 9.10 2.40
N VAL A 174 20.99 9.93 3.29
CA VAL A 174 21.73 11.05 3.88
C VAL A 174 22.02 10.73 5.33
N SER A 175 23.30 10.82 5.69
CA SER A 175 23.77 10.79 7.07
C SER A 175 24.33 12.16 7.43
N ALA A 176 24.04 12.62 8.64
CA ALA A 176 24.50 13.91 9.13
C ALA A 176 24.88 13.84 10.61
N VAL A 177 25.89 14.63 10.99
CA VAL A 177 26.41 14.71 12.36
C VAL A 177 26.52 16.18 12.76
N ASN A 178 26.08 16.52 13.97
CA ASN A 178 26.19 17.87 14.51
C ASN A 178 27.58 18.15 15.11
N ALA A 179 27.82 19.39 15.54
CA ALA A 179 29.11 19.80 16.11
C ALA A 179 29.54 19.04 17.38
N GLU A 180 28.59 18.36 18.04
CA GLU A 180 28.84 17.55 19.24
C GLU A 180 29.19 16.09 18.90
N GLY A 181 29.20 15.72 17.61
CA GLY A 181 29.44 14.36 17.15
C GLY A 181 28.19 13.46 17.22
N SER A 182 27.00 14.03 17.44
CA SER A 182 25.74 13.28 17.49
C SER A 182 25.12 13.14 16.11
N SER A 183 24.57 11.95 15.81
CA SER A 183 23.84 11.68 14.57
C SER A 183 22.52 12.46 14.53
N ILE A 184 22.22 13.05 13.38
CA ILE A 184 20.99 13.78 13.10
C ILE A 184 20.08 12.87 12.27
N ALA A 185 18.81 12.75 12.67
CA ALA A 185 17.79 12.11 11.84
C ALA A 185 17.44 13.04 10.67
N VAL A 186 17.78 12.62 9.46
CA VAL A 186 17.55 13.38 8.23
C VAL A 186 16.29 12.85 7.53
N GLU A 187 15.40 13.75 7.13
CA GLU A 187 14.21 13.38 6.35
C GLU A 187 14.51 13.55 4.86
N ASN A 188 14.52 12.46 4.11
CA ASN A 188 14.74 12.48 2.65
C ASN A 188 13.41 12.59 1.94
N TYR A 189 13.38 13.30 0.82
CA TYR A 189 12.17 13.36 0.01
C TYR A 189 12.47 13.58 -1.46
N ILE A 190 11.50 13.25 -2.30
CA ILE A 190 11.45 13.76 -3.67
C ILE A 190 10.50 14.94 -3.75
N GLN A 191 10.81 15.86 -4.66
CA GLN A 191 9.95 16.99 -4.98
C GLN A 191 9.76 17.06 -6.49
N GLY A 192 8.51 17.19 -6.93
CA GLY A 192 8.21 17.29 -8.35
C GLY A 192 6.73 17.43 -8.65
N GLN A 193 6.43 17.76 -9.90
CA GLN A 193 5.06 17.82 -10.40
C GLN A 193 4.53 16.40 -10.62
N VAL A 194 3.29 16.16 -10.20
CA VAL A 194 2.57 14.93 -10.54
C VAL A 194 2.19 14.99 -12.01
N THR A 195 2.73 14.07 -12.80
CA THR A 195 2.55 14.04 -14.27
C THR A 195 1.51 13.02 -14.72
N ALA A 196 1.33 11.96 -13.95
CA ALA A 196 0.39 10.88 -14.26
C ALA A 196 -0.12 10.19 -13.00
N ILE A 197 -1.16 9.38 -13.19
CA ILE A 197 -1.66 8.44 -12.18
C ILE A 197 -1.48 7.04 -12.76
N ASN A 198 -0.83 6.18 -11.98
CA ASN A 198 -0.60 4.79 -12.32
C ASN A 198 -1.36 3.88 -11.35
N TYR A 199 -1.55 2.63 -11.76
CA TYR A 199 -2.17 1.60 -10.94
C TYR A 199 -1.20 0.43 -10.80
N VAL A 200 -0.59 0.30 -9.63
CA VAL A 200 0.38 -0.75 -9.31
C VAL A 200 -0.26 -1.70 -8.30
N ASN A 201 -0.41 -2.98 -8.66
CA ASN A 201 -1.06 -4.00 -7.83
C ASN A 201 -2.47 -3.60 -7.33
N GLY A 202 -3.23 -2.87 -8.16
CA GLY A 202 -4.58 -2.39 -7.83
C GLY A 202 -4.62 -1.17 -6.89
N GLN A 203 -3.47 -0.62 -6.51
CA GLN A 203 -3.36 0.62 -5.75
C GLN A 203 -2.98 1.78 -6.65
N VAL A 204 -3.51 2.97 -6.35
CA VAL A 204 -3.21 4.19 -7.09
C VAL A 204 -1.87 4.78 -6.65
N THR A 205 -1.04 5.14 -7.62
CA THR A 205 0.23 5.84 -7.42
C THR A 205 0.27 7.10 -8.27
N LEU A 206 1.01 8.11 -7.81
CA LEU A 206 1.27 9.36 -8.50
C LEU A 206 2.64 9.27 -9.16
N SER A 207 2.75 9.56 -10.45
CA SER A 207 4.04 9.58 -11.13
C SER A 207 4.71 10.94 -10.96
N VAL A 208 5.86 10.97 -10.28
CA VAL A 208 6.66 12.17 -9.99
C VAL A 208 8.11 11.91 -10.38
N ASN A 209 8.65 12.70 -11.31
CA ASN A 209 10.02 12.55 -11.82
C ASN A 209 10.36 11.12 -12.33
N GLY A 210 9.37 10.36 -12.79
CA GLY A 210 9.53 8.97 -13.23
C GLY A 210 9.33 7.92 -12.12
N VAL A 211 9.19 8.34 -10.86
CA VAL A 211 8.97 7.48 -9.70
C VAL A 211 7.49 7.40 -9.36
N ASP A 212 7.01 6.20 -9.03
CA ASP A 212 5.65 5.97 -8.55
C ASP A 212 5.54 6.22 -7.04
N VAL A 213 4.67 7.15 -6.65
CA VAL A 213 4.48 7.61 -5.27
C VAL A 213 3.11 7.18 -4.75
N TYR A 214 3.05 6.45 -3.63
CA TYR A 214 1.77 6.18 -2.98
C TYR A 214 1.23 7.43 -2.28
N LEU A 215 -0.09 7.61 -2.27
CA LEU A 215 -0.72 8.75 -1.59
C LEU A 215 -0.33 8.87 -0.10
N GLY A 216 -0.12 7.75 0.58
CA GLY A 216 0.31 7.72 1.98
C GLY A 216 1.76 8.22 2.21
N GLN A 217 2.56 8.33 1.15
CA GLN A 217 3.93 8.87 1.20
C GLN A 217 3.97 10.38 0.91
N VAL A 218 2.85 10.98 0.51
CA VAL A 218 2.80 12.43 0.23
C VAL A 218 2.90 13.19 1.55
N ILE A 219 3.98 13.96 1.71
CA ILE A 219 4.23 14.83 2.86
C ILE A 219 3.44 16.13 2.71
N SER A 220 3.51 16.75 1.54
CA SER A 220 2.82 18.02 1.28
C SER A 220 2.46 18.20 -0.19
N ILE A 221 1.40 18.98 -0.43
CA ILE A 221 0.97 19.42 -1.75
C ILE A 221 1.19 20.93 -1.80
N MET A 222 2.07 21.38 -2.70
CA MET A 222 2.35 22.80 -2.86
C MET A 222 1.23 23.48 -3.65
N GLY A 223 0.86 24.67 -3.19
CA GLY A 223 -0.03 25.55 -3.94
C GLY A 223 0.66 26.07 -5.21
N ASP A 224 -0.12 26.39 -6.23
CA ASP A 224 0.39 27.05 -7.43
C ASP A 224 0.87 28.45 -7.03
N SER A 225 2.18 28.70 -7.03
CA SER A 225 2.76 30.00 -6.64
C SER A 225 2.62 31.05 -7.77
N SER A 226 1.57 30.96 -8.56
CA SER A 226 1.20 31.99 -9.53
C SER A 226 0.46 33.15 -8.83
N GLY A 227 1.23 34.06 -8.21
CA GLY A 227 0.83 35.48 -8.14
C GLY A 227 0.78 36.18 -6.77
N GLU A 228 1.90 36.33 -6.07
CA GLU A 228 1.97 37.29 -4.93
C GLU A 228 3.09 38.35 -4.99
N ASP A 229 3.88 38.44 -6.07
CA ASP A 229 5.01 39.40 -6.15
C ASP A 229 4.77 40.66 -6.99
N SER A 230 3.52 40.98 -7.38
CA SER A 230 3.24 42.16 -8.25
C SER A 230 2.54 43.35 -7.56
N LYS A 231 2.57 43.44 -6.22
CA LYS A 231 2.02 44.63 -5.51
C LYS A 231 2.94 45.16 -4.41
N LYS A 232 4.16 45.53 -4.78
CA LYS A 232 4.88 46.63 -4.12
C LYS A 232 5.63 47.46 -5.17
N ALA A 233 4.93 48.45 -5.70
CA ALA A 233 5.50 49.65 -6.30
C ALA A 233 4.95 50.85 -5.53
#